data_AF-A0A1G2BQ14-F1
#
_entry.id   AF-A0A1G2BQ14-F1
#
_cell.length_a   1.000
_cell.length_b   1.000
_cell.length_c   1.000
_cell.angle_alpha   90.00
_cell.angle_beta   90.00
_cell.angle_gamma   90.00
#
_symmetry.space_group_name_H-M   'P 1'
#
loop_
_entity.id
_entity.type
_entity.pdbx_description
1 polymer ?
#
loop_
_entity_poly.entity_id
_entity_poly.type
_entity_poly.pdbx_seq_one_letter_code
_entity_poly.pdbx_strand_id
1 'polypeptide(L)'
;MKISNNQFPNSSKFPITNFQKLVWLLEIGIWKFIGYWKLEFGNWKKQKVFACKSGSLLLMSILILSSIITAASTMGTITLQNLRLGIAVDNGLVALYAAESGVEDALYEIRKNETAAAALLANGTLANNASWARTITTTTMSLGKTVPINGSWEINLYEPDTSLSPLSNPIKSLRLSWAGSGSEWAEVKITPWTTAGSLGAPTTQLFSAASNPATVNLQDATAVLYRIQIKALYSALNNLTVAAYNGLDLSGSPVPLPTQITLLSTGMFQRAKQAVRAIMAHRAPLSDVFGYVLFTEEDLIKP
;
A
#
# COMPACT_ATOMS: atom_id res chain seq x y z
N MET A 1 62.44 15.24 -30.90
CA MET A 1 62.75 16.60 -30.37
C MET A 1 63.04 17.51 -31.56
N LYS A 2 62.28 18.61 -31.68
CA LYS A 2 62.42 19.82 -32.54
C LYS A 2 62.90 19.65 -33.99
N ILE A 3 61.98 19.71 -34.96
CA ILE A 3 61.51 20.90 -35.74
C ILE A 3 62.57 21.39 -36.75
N SER A 4 62.26 21.17 -38.03
CA SER A 4 63.00 21.59 -39.22
C SER A 4 62.68 23.02 -39.64
N ASN A 5 63.66 23.57 -40.33
CA ASN A 5 63.85 24.94 -40.77
C ASN A 5 63.30 25.18 -42.20
N ASN A 6 63.31 26.46 -42.60
CA ASN A 6 63.50 26.99 -43.97
C ASN A 6 62.30 27.29 -44.90
N GLN A 7 61.94 28.58 -44.92
CA GLN A 7 62.16 29.59 -45.99
C GLN A 7 61.76 29.33 -47.46
N PHE A 8 60.81 30.16 -47.94
CA PHE A 8 60.76 31.08 -49.13
C PHE A 8 61.31 30.64 -50.53
N PRO A 9 60.97 31.32 -51.67
CA PRO A 9 59.82 32.15 -52.08
C PRO A 9 59.32 31.93 -53.56
N ASN A 10 58.21 32.62 -53.88
CA ASN A 10 57.77 33.23 -55.17
C ASN A 10 57.47 32.44 -56.49
N SER A 11 56.29 32.80 -57.02
CA SER A 11 55.83 32.84 -58.43
C SER A 11 55.56 31.55 -59.23
N SER A 12 54.28 31.34 -59.62
CA SER A 12 53.84 31.00 -60.99
C SER A 12 52.31 30.97 -61.10
N LYS A 13 51.81 31.20 -62.33
CA LYS A 13 50.45 31.62 -62.71
C LYS A 13 49.41 30.47 -62.87
N PHE A 14 48.12 30.85 -62.69
CA PHE A 14 46.83 30.31 -63.21
C PHE A 14 46.33 28.92 -62.75
N PRO A 15 44.99 28.62 -62.79
CA PRO A 15 43.83 29.43 -63.18
C PRO A 15 42.75 29.58 -62.08
N ILE A 16 41.86 30.56 -62.29
CA ILE A 16 40.62 30.74 -61.53
C ILE A 16 39.68 29.58 -61.87
N THR A 17 39.47 28.66 -60.93
CA THR A 17 38.39 27.67 -60.99
C THR A 17 37.27 28.07 -60.04
N ASN A 18 36.14 28.44 -60.65
CA ASN A 18 34.85 28.65 -60.01
C ASN A 18 34.50 27.52 -59.02
N PHE A 19 34.56 27.80 -57.72
CA PHE A 19 33.94 26.95 -56.72
C PHE A 19 32.43 27.25 -56.65
N GLN A 20 31.66 26.63 -57.55
CA GLN A 20 30.21 26.51 -57.39
C GLN A 20 29.92 25.47 -56.30
N LYS A 21 29.49 25.94 -55.13
CA LYS A 21 29.01 25.07 -54.05
C LYS A 21 27.55 24.71 -54.33
N LEU A 22 27.31 23.47 -54.77
CA LEU A 22 25.98 22.87 -54.94
C LEU A 22 25.34 22.64 -53.57
N VAL A 23 24.20 23.27 -53.32
CA VAL A 23 23.30 22.91 -52.22
C VAL A 23 21.96 22.56 -52.84
N TRP A 24 21.47 21.36 -52.50
CA TRP A 24 20.25 20.76 -53.00
C TRP A 24 19.06 21.25 -52.14
N LEU A 25 18.02 21.82 -52.75
CA LEU A 25 16.77 22.18 -52.07
C LEU A 25 15.62 21.31 -52.60
N LEU A 26 14.87 20.74 -51.66
CA LEU A 26 13.70 19.90 -51.88
C LEU A 26 12.45 20.78 -51.83
N GLU A 27 11.68 20.86 -52.92
CA GLU A 27 10.31 21.38 -52.86
C GLU A 27 9.37 20.26 -52.40
N ILE A 28 8.66 20.48 -51.30
CA ILE A 28 7.62 19.57 -50.81
C ILE A 28 6.28 20.11 -51.30
N GLY A 29 5.65 19.37 -52.22
CA GLY A 29 4.31 19.66 -52.72
C GLY A 29 3.20 19.41 -51.70
N ILE A 30 2.06 20.03 -51.97
CA ILE A 30 0.83 20.06 -51.16
C ILE A 30 0.27 18.66 -50.90
N TRP A 31 -0.16 18.43 -49.65
CA TRP A 31 -0.59 17.14 -49.11
C TRP A 31 -2.09 16.90 -49.34
N LYS A 32 -2.44 15.77 -49.97
CA LYS A 32 -3.75 15.14 -49.84
C LYS A 32 -3.57 13.65 -49.55
N PHE A 33 -4.16 13.21 -48.44
CA PHE A 33 -4.18 11.84 -47.97
C PHE A 33 -5.16 10.99 -48.80
N ILE A 34 -4.69 9.83 -49.29
CA ILE A 34 -5.31 8.49 -49.28
C ILE A 34 -4.70 7.64 -50.43
N GLY A 35 -3.99 6.57 -50.06
CA GLY A 35 -3.81 5.36 -50.88
C GLY A 35 -2.64 5.35 -51.88
N TYR A 36 -1.67 4.44 -51.62
CA TYR A 36 -0.57 3.98 -52.47
C TYR A 36 0.64 4.93 -52.67
N TRP A 37 1.81 4.41 -52.26
CA TRP A 37 3.10 5.11 -52.28
C TRP A 37 3.81 4.92 -53.62
N LYS A 38 4.03 6.01 -54.37
CA LYS A 38 5.00 6.06 -55.47
C LYS A 38 5.68 7.43 -55.48
N LEU A 39 6.99 7.45 -55.24
CA LEU A 39 7.84 8.64 -55.33
C LEU A 39 8.29 8.82 -56.78
N GLU A 40 7.73 9.81 -57.48
CA GLU A 40 8.25 10.24 -58.77
C GLU A 40 9.06 11.54 -58.59
N PHE A 41 10.36 11.48 -58.88
CA PHE A 41 11.26 12.61 -58.76
C PHE A 41 11.13 13.51 -60.01
N GLY A 42 10.62 14.72 -59.81
CA GLY A 42 10.46 15.74 -60.84
C GLY A 42 11.77 16.38 -61.30
N ASN A 43 11.75 16.84 -62.55
CA ASN A 43 12.89 17.25 -63.38
C ASN A 43 13.59 18.55 -62.90
N TRP A 44 14.93 18.54 -62.89
CA TRP A 44 15.77 19.60 -62.29
C TRP A 44 15.99 20.80 -63.24
N LYS A 45 15.46 21.98 -62.90
CA LYS A 45 15.83 23.23 -63.59
C LYS A 45 16.79 24.07 -62.74
N LYS A 46 17.92 24.46 -63.34
CA LYS A 46 18.95 25.31 -62.74
C LYS A 46 18.49 26.78 -62.74
N GLN A 47 18.23 27.35 -61.57
CA GLN A 47 18.07 28.80 -61.42
C GLN A 47 19.16 29.38 -60.52
N LYS A 48 19.74 30.50 -60.94
CA LYS A 48 20.80 31.22 -60.21
C LYS A 48 20.14 32.06 -59.12
N VAL A 49 20.41 31.76 -57.85
CA VAL A 49 19.95 32.55 -56.70
C VAL A 49 21.08 33.48 -56.25
N PHE A 50 20.78 34.78 -56.18
CA PHE A 50 21.69 35.80 -55.68
C PHE A 50 21.93 35.64 -54.17
N ALA A 51 23.19 35.70 -53.74
CA ALA A 51 23.59 35.68 -52.33
C ALA A 51 23.08 36.95 -51.62
N CYS A 52 21.89 36.86 -51.03
CA CYS A 52 21.28 37.93 -50.26
C CYS A 52 21.43 37.62 -48.77
N LYS A 53 21.99 38.58 -48.00
CA LYS A 53 22.16 38.50 -46.53
C LYS A 53 20.85 38.23 -45.77
N SER A 54 19.69 38.35 -46.44
CA SER A 54 18.37 38.03 -45.91
C SER A 54 18.12 36.54 -45.61
N GLY A 55 18.87 35.60 -46.19
CA GLY A 55 18.70 34.16 -45.92
C GLY A 55 19.07 33.73 -44.50
N SER A 56 20.12 34.35 -43.93
CA SER A 56 20.53 34.09 -42.54
C SER A 56 19.51 34.63 -41.53
N LEU A 57 18.79 35.70 -41.89
CA LEU A 57 17.78 36.33 -41.03
C LEU A 57 16.50 35.50 -40.97
N LEU A 58 16.10 34.92 -42.11
CA LEU A 58 15.00 33.96 -42.18
C LEU A 58 15.30 32.69 -41.36
N LEU A 59 16.52 32.14 -41.47
CA LEU A 59 16.92 30.97 -40.69
C LEU A 59 16.93 31.25 -39.18
N MET A 60 17.45 32.40 -38.75
CA MET A 60 17.39 32.82 -37.35
C MET A 60 15.95 33.01 -36.86
N SER A 61 15.07 33.59 -37.69
CA SER A 61 13.65 33.76 -37.32
C SER A 61 12.92 32.43 -37.16
N ILE A 62 13.21 31.43 -38.01
CA ILE A 62 12.64 30.08 -37.91
C ILE A 62 13.16 29.36 -36.67
N LEU A 63 14.44 29.53 -36.35
CA LEU A 63 15.04 28.90 -35.17
C LEU A 63 14.44 29.47 -33.87
N ILE A 64 14.26 30.80 -33.81
CA ILE A 64 13.57 31.46 -32.70
C ILE A 64 12.12 30.99 -32.62
N LEU A 65 11.38 30.97 -33.73
CA LEU A 65 9.99 30.53 -33.76
C LEU A 65 9.85 29.07 -33.33
N SER A 66 10.74 28.19 -33.78
CA SER A 66 10.77 26.79 -33.36
C SER A 66 11.01 26.66 -31.85
N SER A 67 11.94 27.43 -31.28
CA SER A 67 12.20 27.40 -29.84
C SER A 67 10.98 27.84 -29.02
N ILE A 68 10.26 28.89 -29.47
CA ILE A 68 9.05 29.39 -28.83
C ILE A 68 7.92 28.36 -28.93
N ILE A 69 7.73 27.73 -30.09
CA ILE A 69 6.71 26.69 -30.28
C ILE A 69 7.00 25.48 -29.40
N THR A 70 8.26 25.04 -29.31
CA THR A 70 8.65 23.94 -28.42
C THR A 70 8.39 24.31 -26.96
N ALA A 71 8.80 25.49 -26.51
CA ALA A 71 8.55 25.96 -25.15
C ALA A 71 7.04 26.03 -24.83
N ALA A 72 6.24 26.63 -25.72
CA ALA A 72 4.78 26.72 -25.56
C ALA A 72 4.12 25.34 -25.54
N SER A 73 4.55 24.41 -26.40
CA SER A 73 4.05 23.04 -26.41
C SER A 73 4.37 22.31 -25.11
N THR A 74 5.60 22.41 -24.62
CA THR A 74 5.98 21.80 -23.32
C THR A 74 5.16 22.36 -22.17
N MET A 75 4.98 23.68 -22.09
CA MET A 75 4.15 24.30 -21.05
C MET A 75 2.69 23.86 -21.14
N GLY A 76 2.14 23.74 -22.35
CA GLY A 76 0.80 23.20 -22.58
C GLY A 76 0.65 21.77 -22.07
N THR A 77 1.62 20.89 -22.36
CA THR A 77 1.60 19.50 -21.88
C THR A 77 1.71 19.41 -20.36
N ILE A 78 2.57 20.21 -19.73
CA ILE A 78 2.73 20.27 -18.27
C ILE A 78 1.42 20.72 -17.60
N THR A 79 0.77 21.75 -18.16
CA THR A 79 -0.48 22.27 -17.61
C THR A 79 -1.59 21.23 -17.66
N LEU A 80 -1.72 20.51 -18.78
CA LEU A 80 -2.69 19.42 -18.92
C LEU A 80 -2.41 18.25 -17.98
N GLN A 81 -1.13 17.93 -17.76
CA GLN A 81 -0.74 16.91 -16.78
C GLN A 81 -1.11 17.34 -15.36
N ASN A 82 -0.84 18.60 -14.99
CA ASN A 82 -1.19 19.14 -13.67
C ASN A 82 -2.71 19.12 -13.43
N LEU A 83 -3.53 19.45 -14.44
CA LEU A 83 -4.99 19.36 -14.33
C LEU A 83 -5.47 17.91 -14.12
N ARG A 84 -4.90 16.96 -14.86
CA ARG A 84 -5.25 15.53 -14.69
C ARG A 84 -4.84 15.01 -13.32
N LEU A 85 -3.69 15.44 -12.82
CA LEU A 85 -3.23 15.11 -11.47
C LEU A 85 -4.16 15.71 -10.41
N GLY A 86 -4.59 16.97 -10.57
CA GLY A 86 -5.55 17.61 -9.68
C GLY A 86 -6.85 16.82 -9.57
N ILE A 87 -7.49 16.51 -10.70
CA ILE A 87 -8.73 15.71 -10.74
C ILE A 87 -8.51 14.32 -10.12
N ALA A 88 -7.36 13.68 -10.37
CA ALA A 88 -7.06 12.37 -9.80
C ALA A 88 -6.89 12.42 -8.28
N VAL A 89 -6.30 13.49 -7.74
CA VAL A 89 -6.16 13.73 -6.30
C VAL A 89 -7.52 13.98 -5.66
N ASP A 90 -8.35 14.85 -6.26
CA ASP A 90 -9.68 15.16 -5.75
C ASP A 90 -10.56 13.89 -5.71
N ASN A 91 -10.58 13.13 -6.81
CA ASN A 91 -11.26 11.85 -6.86
C ASN A 91 -10.70 10.84 -5.84
N GLY A 92 -9.38 10.87 -5.62
CA GLY A 92 -8.70 10.07 -4.61
C GLY A 92 -9.16 10.39 -3.19
N LEU A 93 -9.36 11.66 -2.88
CA LEU A 93 -9.84 12.12 -1.57
C LEU A 93 -11.29 11.68 -1.32
N VAL A 94 -12.16 11.77 -2.33
CA VAL A 94 -13.53 11.22 -2.23
C VAL A 94 -13.53 9.71 -2.03
N ALA A 95 -12.68 8.98 -2.78
CA ALA A 95 -12.53 7.54 -2.60
C ALA A 95 -11.99 7.18 -1.21
N LEU A 96 -11.08 7.99 -0.64
CA LEU A 96 -10.59 7.81 0.72
C LEU A 96 -11.71 7.97 1.75
N TYR A 97 -12.50 9.04 1.64
CA TYR A 97 -13.64 9.24 2.53
C TYR A 97 -14.65 8.12 2.44
N ALA A 98 -14.94 7.61 1.23
CA ALA A 98 -15.78 6.44 1.09
C ALA A 98 -15.22 5.21 1.82
N ALA A 99 -13.90 4.99 1.73
CA ALA A 99 -13.23 3.90 2.45
C ALA A 99 -13.36 4.08 3.98
N GLU A 100 -13.10 5.28 4.48
CA GLU A 100 -13.23 5.63 5.91
C GLU A 100 -14.65 5.40 6.42
N SER A 101 -15.68 5.87 5.70
CA SER A 101 -17.07 5.66 6.08
C SER A 101 -17.43 4.18 6.23
N GLY A 102 -16.93 3.31 5.33
CA GLY A 102 -17.15 1.86 5.45
C GLY A 102 -16.47 1.22 6.68
N VAL A 103 -15.34 1.78 7.13
CA VAL A 103 -14.67 1.36 8.38
C VAL A 103 -15.42 1.89 9.60
N GLU A 104 -15.78 3.17 9.60
CA GLU A 104 -16.50 3.83 10.70
C GLU A 104 -17.85 3.17 10.95
N ASP A 105 -18.62 2.89 9.89
CA ASP A 105 -19.87 2.13 9.96
C ASP A 105 -19.66 0.75 10.59
N ALA A 106 -18.64 0.00 10.15
CA ALA A 106 -18.33 -1.31 10.71
C ALA A 106 -17.95 -1.23 12.20
N LEU A 107 -17.12 -0.24 12.56
CA LEU A 107 -16.69 -0.04 13.94
C LEU A 107 -17.86 0.36 14.83
N TYR A 108 -18.75 1.23 14.34
CA TYR A 108 -19.96 1.65 15.05
C TYR A 108 -20.89 0.47 15.30
N GLU A 109 -21.19 -0.32 14.27
CA GLU A 109 -22.07 -1.47 14.37
C GLU A 109 -21.50 -2.55 15.30
N ILE A 110 -20.19 -2.78 15.31
CA ILE A 110 -19.55 -3.77 16.21
C ILE A 110 -19.48 -3.25 17.65
N ARG A 111 -19.16 -1.97 17.86
CA ARG A 111 -18.88 -1.43 19.20
C ARG A 111 -20.12 -0.94 19.94
N LYS A 112 -21.04 -0.30 19.23
CA LYS A 112 -22.23 0.31 19.84
C LYS A 112 -23.45 -0.58 19.73
N ASN A 113 -23.69 -1.17 18.57
CA ASN A 113 -24.83 -2.05 18.35
C ASN A 113 -24.52 -3.53 18.66
N GLU A 114 -23.26 -3.84 18.99
CA GLU A 114 -22.78 -5.20 19.26
C GLU A 114 -23.16 -6.23 18.18
N THR A 115 -23.24 -5.78 16.93
CA THR A 115 -23.53 -6.67 15.80
C THR A 115 -22.36 -7.63 15.60
N ALA A 116 -22.70 -8.89 15.33
CA ALA A 116 -21.70 -9.89 15.00
C ALA A 116 -20.96 -9.51 13.71
N ALA A 117 -19.65 -9.74 13.67
CA ALA A 117 -18.82 -9.34 12.53
C ALA A 117 -19.30 -9.94 11.18
N ALA A 118 -19.94 -11.11 11.22
CA ALA A 118 -20.49 -11.79 10.04
C ALA A 118 -21.80 -11.17 9.49
N ALA A 119 -22.53 -10.39 10.29
CA ALA A 119 -23.82 -9.79 9.91
C ALA A 119 -23.65 -8.44 9.17
N LEU A 120 -22.43 -7.92 9.12
CA LEU A 120 -22.12 -6.64 8.52
C LEU A 120 -22.21 -6.67 7.00
N LEU A 121 -22.86 -5.66 6.41
CA LEU A 121 -22.93 -5.45 4.96
C LEU A 121 -21.54 -5.42 4.30
N ALA A 122 -21.30 -6.18 3.25
CA ALA A 122 -19.98 -6.19 2.59
C ALA A 122 -19.70 -4.96 1.73
N ASN A 123 -20.72 -4.18 1.37
CA ASN A 123 -20.62 -3.04 0.49
C ASN A 123 -21.73 -2.01 0.75
N GLY A 124 -21.48 -0.79 0.30
CA GLY A 124 -22.45 0.30 0.36
C GLY A 124 -22.11 1.41 -0.64
N THR A 125 -23.11 2.25 -0.91
CA THR A 125 -23.01 3.42 -1.80
C THR A 125 -23.41 4.67 -1.05
N LEU A 126 -22.62 5.73 -1.21
CA LEU A 126 -22.88 7.05 -0.66
C LEU A 126 -23.72 7.90 -1.63
N ALA A 127 -24.29 8.99 -1.13
CA ALA A 127 -25.17 9.88 -1.90
C ALA A 127 -24.50 10.52 -3.12
N ASN A 128 -23.17 10.66 -3.11
CA ASN A 128 -22.37 11.23 -4.20
C ASN A 128 -21.92 10.19 -5.24
N ASN A 129 -22.54 9.01 -5.29
CA ASN A 129 -22.15 7.86 -6.12
C ASN A 129 -20.76 7.27 -5.82
N ALA A 130 -20.10 7.69 -4.74
CA ALA A 130 -18.96 6.94 -4.22
C ALA A 130 -19.45 5.64 -3.60
N SER A 131 -18.62 4.60 -3.66
CA SER A 131 -18.95 3.29 -3.08
C SER A 131 -17.81 2.81 -2.20
N TRP A 132 -18.16 1.95 -1.25
CA TRP A 132 -17.19 1.25 -0.43
C TRP A 132 -17.48 -0.24 -0.43
N ALA A 133 -16.43 -1.03 -0.33
CA ALA A 133 -16.49 -2.46 -0.14
C ALA A 133 -15.58 -2.82 1.03
N ARG A 134 -16.09 -3.59 1.99
CA ARG A 134 -15.32 -4.02 3.16
C ARG A 134 -15.10 -5.53 3.17
N THR A 135 -13.95 -5.92 3.66
CA THR A 135 -13.58 -7.29 3.96
C THR A 135 -13.24 -7.36 5.44
N ILE A 136 -13.89 -8.31 6.12
CA ILE A 136 -13.77 -8.48 7.57
C ILE A 136 -13.09 -9.82 7.81
N THR A 137 -12.05 -9.80 8.63
CA THR A 137 -11.32 -11.00 9.02
C THR A 137 -11.26 -11.03 10.54
N THR A 138 -11.92 -12.00 11.16
CA THR A 138 -12.02 -12.16 12.62
C THR A 138 -10.89 -13.01 13.21
N THR A 139 -10.05 -13.60 12.36
CA THR A 139 -9.02 -14.54 12.80
C THR A 139 -7.64 -14.16 12.27
N THR A 140 -6.60 -14.43 13.05
CA THR A 140 -5.20 -14.10 12.70
C THR A 140 -4.27 -15.27 13.00
N MET A 141 -3.28 -15.53 12.14
CA MET A 141 -2.39 -16.69 12.32
C MET A 141 -1.41 -16.55 13.49
N SER A 142 -1.05 -15.31 13.83
CA SER A 142 -0.16 -15.02 14.95
C SER A 142 -0.42 -13.63 15.49
N LEU A 143 -0.29 -13.47 16.80
CA LEU A 143 -0.38 -12.18 17.48
C LEU A 143 1.00 -11.71 17.89
N GLY A 144 1.30 -10.42 17.69
CA GLY A 144 2.54 -9.79 18.09
C GLY A 144 2.30 -8.64 19.06
N LYS A 145 3.01 -8.62 20.20
CA LYS A 145 2.98 -7.49 21.14
C LYS A 145 4.26 -7.42 21.96
N THR A 146 4.73 -6.22 22.31
CA THR A 146 5.75 -6.07 23.36
C THR A 146 5.06 -5.94 24.71
N VAL A 147 5.43 -6.79 25.66
CA VAL A 147 4.90 -6.75 27.03
C VAL A 147 5.95 -6.13 27.94
N PRO A 148 5.69 -4.95 28.54
CA PRO A 148 6.65 -4.29 29.42
C PRO A 148 6.86 -5.09 30.71
N ILE A 149 7.94 -4.82 31.44
CA ILE A 149 8.22 -5.45 32.73
C ILE A 149 7.03 -5.30 33.69
N ASN A 150 6.66 -6.38 34.38
CA ASN A 150 5.46 -6.51 35.21
C ASN A 150 4.12 -6.27 34.50
N GLY A 151 4.15 -6.01 33.19
CA GLY A 151 2.97 -5.86 32.35
C GLY A 151 2.33 -7.21 32.06
N SER A 152 1.02 -7.18 31.82
CA SER A 152 0.24 -8.33 31.42
C SER A 152 -0.44 -8.10 30.07
N TRP A 153 -0.67 -9.20 29.36
CA TRP A 153 -1.42 -9.22 28.12
C TRP A 153 -2.40 -10.37 28.14
N GLU A 154 -3.68 -10.03 27.99
CA GLU A 154 -4.77 -11.00 27.91
C GLU A 154 -5.09 -11.34 26.45
N ILE A 155 -5.29 -12.64 26.20
CA ILE A 155 -5.63 -13.22 24.91
C ILE A 155 -6.81 -14.17 25.13
N ASN A 156 -7.87 -13.96 24.35
CA ASN A 156 -9.10 -14.72 24.41
C ASN A 156 -9.14 -15.73 23.26
N LEU A 157 -9.07 -17.03 23.56
CA LEU A 157 -9.04 -18.11 22.56
C LEU A 157 -10.43 -18.69 22.30
N TYR A 158 -11.40 -17.81 22.07
CA TYR A 158 -12.77 -18.17 21.76
C TYR A 158 -13.39 -17.11 20.85
N GLU A 159 -14.35 -17.52 20.05
CA GLU A 159 -15.14 -16.63 19.21
C GLU A 159 -16.25 -15.99 20.06
N PRO A 160 -16.21 -14.67 20.33
CA PRO A 160 -17.17 -14.04 21.24
C PRO A 160 -18.53 -13.77 20.59
N ASP A 161 -18.67 -13.91 19.27
CA ASP A 161 -19.94 -13.69 18.57
C ASP A 161 -20.80 -14.96 18.51
N THR A 162 -20.19 -16.14 18.66
CA THR A 162 -20.88 -17.43 18.65
C THR A 162 -20.97 -17.95 20.08
N SER A 163 -22.12 -17.75 20.71
CA SER A 163 -22.45 -18.12 22.09
C SER A 163 -21.85 -19.47 22.53
N LEU A 164 -20.73 -19.43 23.27
CA LEU A 164 -20.03 -20.57 23.90
C LEU A 164 -19.93 -21.85 23.04
N SER A 165 -19.94 -21.75 21.72
CA SER A 165 -19.83 -22.91 20.85
C SER A 165 -18.38 -23.39 20.76
N PRO A 166 -18.15 -24.71 20.61
CA PRO A 166 -16.81 -25.22 20.39
C PRO A 166 -16.23 -24.64 19.09
N LEU A 167 -14.92 -24.36 19.10
CA LEU A 167 -14.21 -23.95 17.89
C LEU A 167 -14.21 -25.10 16.87
N SER A 168 -14.38 -24.77 15.59
CA SER A 168 -14.34 -25.76 14.50
C SER A 168 -13.00 -26.52 14.44
N ASN A 169 -11.92 -25.83 14.78
CA ASN A 169 -10.60 -26.40 15.01
C ASN A 169 -10.17 -26.07 16.45
N PRO A 170 -10.19 -27.04 17.39
CA PRO A 170 -9.82 -26.80 18.78
C PRO A 170 -8.34 -26.44 18.88
N ILE A 171 -8.04 -25.41 19.66
CA ILE A 171 -6.66 -25.00 19.95
C ILE A 171 -6.16 -25.86 21.11
N LYS A 172 -5.10 -26.62 20.89
CA LYS A 172 -4.54 -27.56 21.88
C LYS A 172 -3.17 -27.12 22.41
N SER A 173 -2.41 -26.37 21.63
CA SER A 173 -1.14 -25.82 22.09
C SER A 173 -0.86 -24.45 21.48
N LEU A 174 0.01 -23.70 22.15
CA LEU A 174 0.48 -22.39 21.70
C LEU A 174 1.99 -22.34 21.71
N ARG A 175 2.53 -21.70 20.68
CA ARG A 175 3.93 -21.31 20.59
C ARG A 175 4.07 -19.87 21.02
N LEU A 176 4.87 -19.63 22.04
CA LEU A 176 5.29 -18.31 22.49
C LEU A 176 6.75 -18.10 22.07
N SER A 177 7.03 -17.04 21.34
CA SER A 177 8.40 -16.71 20.92
C SER A 177 8.63 -15.23 21.11
N TRP A 178 9.68 -14.85 21.83
CA TRP A 178 10.03 -13.45 22.08
C TRP A 178 11.48 -13.17 21.72
N ALA A 179 11.80 -11.91 21.47
CA ALA A 179 13.17 -11.44 21.32
C ALA A 179 13.73 -11.06 22.69
N GLY A 180 14.93 -11.54 23.02
CA GLY A 180 15.49 -11.38 24.35
C GLY A 180 16.99 -11.63 24.43
N SER A 181 17.57 -11.16 25.53
CA SER A 181 18.98 -11.23 25.91
C SER A 181 19.30 -12.37 26.88
N GLY A 182 18.31 -13.13 27.34
CA GLY A 182 18.49 -14.30 28.21
C GLY A 182 17.99 -14.11 29.65
N SER A 183 17.49 -12.94 30.01
CA SER A 183 16.98 -12.62 31.36
C SER A 183 15.45 -12.60 31.44
N GLU A 184 14.77 -12.89 30.34
CA GLU A 184 13.33 -12.80 30.22
C GLU A 184 12.63 -13.99 30.90
N TRP A 185 11.55 -13.71 31.60
CA TRP A 185 10.68 -14.71 32.19
C TRP A 185 9.22 -14.35 31.89
N ALA A 186 8.50 -15.32 31.36
CA ALA A 186 7.09 -15.24 31.04
C ALA A 186 6.29 -16.14 31.97
N GLU A 187 5.33 -15.56 32.69
CA GLU A 187 4.31 -16.30 33.42
C GLU A 187 3.05 -16.37 32.55
N VAL A 188 2.57 -17.58 32.30
CA VAL A 188 1.38 -17.84 31.49
C VAL A 188 0.31 -18.44 32.39
N LYS A 189 -0.75 -17.67 32.62
CA LYS A 189 -1.93 -18.11 33.35
C LYS A 189 -3.02 -18.50 32.36
N ILE A 190 -3.48 -19.74 32.43
CA ILE A 190 -4.47 -20.34 31.55
C ILE A 190 -5.74 -20.55 32.38
N THR A 191 -6.82 -19.88 31.99
CA THR A 191 -8.14 -20.05 32.59
C THR A 191 -9.04 -20.79 31.60
N PRO A 192 -9.32 -22.08 31.81
CA PRO A 192 -10.26 -22.81 30.98
C PRO A 192 -11.71 -22.50 31.38
N TRP A 193 -12.62 -22.57 30.42
CA TRP A 193 -14.06 -22.68 30.68
C TRP A 193 -14.71 -23.63 29.68
N THR A 194 -15.81 -24.25 30.08
CA THR A 194 -16.54 -25.18 29.23
C THR A 194 -17.55 -24.46 28.34
N THR A 195 -17.95 -25.10 27.24
CA THR A 195 -19.07 -24.63 26.40
C THR A 195 -20.41 -24.57 27.15
N ALA A 196 -20.51 -25.21 28.32
CA ALA A 196 -21.64 -25.12 29.23
C ALA A 196 -21.56 -23.92 30.20
N GLY A 197 -20.56 -23.04 30.06
CA GLY A 197 -20.41 -21.82 30.87
C GLY A 197 -19.79 -22.04 32.25
N SER A 198 -19.24 -23.24 32.52
CA SER A 198 -18.55 -23.52 33.79
C SER A 198 -17.09 -23.12 33.70
N LEU A 199 -16.62 -22.32 34.67
CA LEU A 199 -15.22 -21.94 34.81
C LEU A 199 -14.42 -23.09 35.44
N GLY A 200 -13.33 -23.48 34.78
CA GLY A 200 -12.37 -24.43 35.35
C GLY A 200 -11.31 -23.74 36.20
N ALA A 201 -10.56 -24.55 36.96
CA ALA A 201 -9.47 -24.03 37.77
C ALA A 201 -8.33 -23.48 36.88
N PRO A 202 -7.86 -22.24 37.13
CA PRO A 202 -6.77 -21.67 36.35
C PRO A 202 -5.46 -22.40 36.66
N THR A 203 -4.65 -22.61 35.63
CA THR A 203 -3.30 -23.18 35.75
C THR A 203 -2.27 -22.13 35.41
N THR A 204 -1.10 -22.19 36.03
CA THR A 204 0.00 -21.24 35.78
C THR A 204 1.24 -22.02 35.35
N GLN A 205 1.87 -21.57 34.27
CA GLN A 205 3.11 -22.12 33.74
C GLN A 205 4.16 -21.00 33.68
N LEU A 206 5.38 -21.28 34.12
CA LEU A 206 6.49 -20.32 34.05
C LEU A 206 7.49 -20.78 32.99
N PHE A 207 7.90 -19.83 32.16
CA PHE A 207 8.89 -20.04 31.11
C PHE A 207 10.04 -19.05 31.28
N SER A 208 11.25 -19.58 31.31
CA SER A 208 12.48 -18.78 31.32
C SER A 208 12.95 -18.51 29.88
N ALA A 209 13.95 -17.66 29.71
CA ALA A 209 14.56 -17.41 28.42
C ALA A 209 15.15 -18.67 27.75
N ALA A 210 15.58 -19.68 28.54
CA ALA A 210 16.06 -20.96 28.00
C ALA A 210 14.94 -21.78 27.35
N SER A 211 13.69 -21.51 27.71
CA SER A 211 12.51 -22.16 27.15
C SER A 211 12.01 -21.47 25.89
N ASN A 212 12.73 -20.51 25.30
CA ASN A 212 12.30 -19.78 24.09
C ASN A 212 12.72 -20.53 22.81
N PRO A 213 11.81 -20.90 21.89
CA PRO A 213 10.36 -20.69 21.93
C PRO A 213 9.66 -21.64 22.90
N ALA A 214 8.75 -21.08 23.70
CA ALA A 214 8.03 -21.82 24.72
C ALA A 214 6.76 -22.46 24.16
N THR A 215 6.49 -23.68 24.61
CA THR A 215 5.29 -24.42 24.27
C THR A 215 4.34 -24.43 25.45
N VAL A 216 3.14 -23.89 25.24
CA VAL A 216 2.05 -23.90 26.21
C VAL A 216 1.05 -24.96 25.78
N ASN A 217 1.00 -26.07 26.51
CA ASN A 217 0.01 -27.12 26.27
C ASN A 217 -1.30 -26.80 27.02
N LEU A 218 -2.40 -26.89 26.30
CA LEU A 218 -3.76 -26.80 26.80
C LEU A 218 -4.33 -28.22 27.00
N GLN A 219 -5.56 -28.34 27.50
CA GLN A 219 -6.19 -29.65 27.68
C GLN A 219 -6.60 -30.21 26.30
N ASP A 220 -6.44 -31.52 26.12
CA ASP A 220 -6.92 -32.22 24.94
C ASP A 220 -8.45 -32.43 25.00
N ALA A 221 -9.18 -31.33 24.85
CA ALA A 221 -10.63 -31.30 24.95
C ALA A 221 -11.22 -30.37 23.89
N THR A 222 -12.30 -30.82 23.24
CA THR A 222 -12.99 -30.06 22.17
C THR A 222 -14.05 -29.11 22.70
N ALA A 223 -14.55 -29.35 23.92
CA ALA A 223 -15.59 -28.55 24.58
C ALA A 223 -15.02 -27.56 25.62
N VAL A 224 -13.73 -27.24 25.53
CA VAL A 224 -13.05 -26.30 26.42
C VAL A 224 -12.52 -25.14 25.61
N LEU A 225 -12.81 -23.94 26.09
CA LEU A 225 -12.35 -22.67 25.58
C LEU A 225 -11.41 -22.06 26.62
N TYR A 226 -10.51 -21.17 26.17
CA TYR A 226 -9.44 -20.68 27.03
C TYR A 226 -9.32 -19.16 27.00
N ARG A 227 -9.01 -18.61 28.16
CA ARG A 227 -8.45 -17.27 28.31
C ARG A 227 -7.04 -17.38 28.85
N ILE A 228 -6.12 -16.66 28.23
CA ILE A 228 -4.70 -16.72 28.57
C ILE A 228 -4.21 -15.34 28.92
N GLN A 229 -3.52 -15.25 30.03
CA GLN A 229 -2.83 -14.04 30.46
C GLN A 229 -1.34 -14.32 30.48
N ILE A 230 -0.58 -13.52 29.74
CA ILE A 230 0.88 -13.58 29.70
C ILE A 230 1.40 -12.38 30.47
N LYS A 231 2.22 -12.63 31.50
CA LYS A 231 2.86 -11.59 32.31
C LYS A 231 4.37 -11.67 32.17
N ALA A 232 5.00 -10.53 31.92
CA ALA A 232 6.45 -10.42 31.94
C ALA A 232 6.92 -10.14 33.37
N LEU A 233 7.83 -10.94 33.93
CA LEU A 233 8.23 -10.81 35.35
C LEU A 233 9.45 -9.90 35.52
N TYR A 234 10.64 -10.38 35.14
CA TYR A 234 11.91 -9.70 35.46
C TYR A 234 12.44 -8.78 34.36
N SER A 235 12.00 -8.98 33.12
CA SER A 235 12.41 -8.19 31.96
C SER A 235 11.23 -8.09 30.99
N ALA A 236 11.24 -7.09 30.12
CA ALA A 236 10.22 -6.93 29.08
C ALA A 236 10.32 -8.05 28.04
N LEU A 237 9.17 -8.56 27.60
CA LEU A 237 9.09 -9.49 26.48
C LEU A 237 8.98 -8.68 25.18
N ASN A 238 10.11 -8.48 24.52
CA ASN A 238 10.14 -7.71 23.27
C ASN A 238 9.67 -8.58 22.11
N ASN A 239 8.82 -8.02 21.24
CA ASN A 239 8.33 -8.71 20.05
C ASN A 239 7.80 -10.12 20.33
N LEU A 240 6.99 -10.26 21.40
CA LEU A 240 6.37 -11.53 21.74
C LEU A 240 5.36 -11.90 20.65
N THR A 241 5.54 -13.09 20.08
CA THR A 241 4.68 -13.68 19.07
C THR A 241 3.99 -14.92 19.64
N VAL A 242 2.69 -15.02 19.39
CA VAL A 242 1.82 -16.13 19.82
C VAL A 242 1.19 -16.77 18.60
N ALA A 243 1.38 -18.07 18.42
CA ALA A 243 0.75 -18.85 17.35
C ALA A 243 0.08 -20.10 17.93
N ALA A 244 -1.08 -20.49 17.41
CA ALA A 244 -1.86 -21.63 17.88
C ALA A 244 -1.75 -22.86 16.97
N TYR A 245 -1.87 -24.05 17.55
CA TYR A 245 -1.84 -25.34 16.86
C TYR A 245 -2.97 -26.25 17.35
N ASN A 246 -3.44 -27.15 16.48
CA ASN A 246 -4.53 -28.09 16.77
C ASN A 246 -4.06 -29.41 17.43
N GLY A 247 -2.75 -29.62 17.58
CA GLY A 247 -2.17 -30.74 18.33
C GLY A 247 -1.48 -30.28 19.61
N LEU A 248 -1.18 -31.23 20.49
CA LEU A 248 -0.33 -31.00 21.67
C LEU A 248 1.13 -30.84 21.25
N ASP A 249 1.94 -30.18 22.07
CA ASP A 249 3.38 -30.01 21.83
C ASP A 249 3.75 -29.36 20.48
N LEU A 250 2.91 -28.43 20.01
CA LEU A 250 3.03 -27.80 18.68
C LEU A 250 2.92 -28.78 17.51
N SER A 251 2.40 -29.99 17.74
CA SER A 251 2.08 -30.91 16.67
C SER A 251 0.85 -30.46 15.89
N GLY A 252 0.73 -30.95 14.65
CA GLY A 252 -0.41 -30.65 13.78
C GLY A 252 -0.29 -29.34 12.99
N SER A 253 -1.43 -28.82 12.57
CA SER A 253 -1.52 -27.65 11.70
C SER A 253 -1.74 -26.37 12.52
N PRO A 254 -1.15 -25.23 12.10
CA PRO A 254 -1.44 -23.93 12.68
C PRO A 254 -2.94 -23.59 12.60
N VAL A 255 -3.50 -23.07 13.70
CA VAL A 255 -4.91 -22.67 13.82
C VAL A 255 -4.98 -21.15 13.96
N PRO A 256 -5.89 -20.47 13.24
CA PRO A 256 -6.01 -19.03 13.36
C PRO A 256 -6.72 -18.64 14.67
N LEU A 257 -6.24 -17.58 15.30
CA LEU A 257 -6.67 -17.05 16.60
C LEU A 257 -7.86 -16.09 16.44
N PRO A 258 -9.01 -16.33 17.11
CA PRO A 258 -10.22 -15.50 17.01
C PRO A 258 -10.20 -14.29 17.98
N THR A 259 -9.10 -13.54 17.99
CA THR A 259 -8.85 -12.50 19.02
C THR A 259 -9.00 -11.07 18.54
N GLN A 260 -8.80 -10.84 17.24
CA GLN A 260 -8.73 -9.51 16.64
C GLN A 260 -9.55 -9.48 15.36
N ILE A 261 -10.29 -8.40 15.18
CA ILE A 261 -11.01 -8.10 13.95
C ILE A 261 -10.14 -7.16 13.13
N THR A 262 -9.78 -7.60 11.92
CA THR A 262 -9.17 -6.77 10.89
C THR A 262 -10.25 -6.37 9.89
N LEU A 263 -10.47 -5.06 9.78
CA LEU A 263 -11.37 -4.45 8.81
C LEU A 263 -10.53 -3.84 7.70
N LEU A 264 -10.76 -4.28 6.46
CA LEU A 264 -10.21 -3.65 5.27
C LEU A 264 -11.36 -3.06 4.47
N SER A 265 -11.46 -1.73 4.40
CA SER A 265 -12.42 -1.04 3.56
C SER A 265 -11.73 -0.46 2.33
N THR A 266 -12.37 -0.57 1.19
CA THR A 266 -11.90 -0.06 -0.09
C THR A 266 -12.96 0.86 -0.67
N GLY A 267 -12.63 2.14 -0.79
CA GLY A 267 -13.49 3.14 -1.39
C GLY A 267 -13.17 3.35 -2.86
N MET A 268 -14.20 3.57 -3.67
CA MET A 268 -14.11 3.78 -5.11
C MET A 268 -14.95 4.99 -5.50
N PHE A 269 -14.33 5.90 -6.25
CA PHE A 269 -15.00 7.02 -6.88
C PHE A 269 -14.39 7.27 -8.27
N GLN A 270 -15.21 7.17 -9.32
CA GLN A 270 -14.78 7.25 -10.72
C GLN A 270 -13.60 6.29 -11.03
N ARG A 271 -12.40 6.83 -11.26
CA ARG A 271 -11.17 6.07 -11.57
C ARG A 271 -10.21 5.96 -10.38
N ALA A 272 -10.59 6.50 -9.22
CA ALA A 272 -9.78 6.46 -8.02
C ALA A 272 -10.24 5.34 -7.09
N LYS A 273 -9.26 4.69 -6.46
CA LYS A 273 -9.45 3.61 -5.49
C LYS A 273 -8.52 3.84 -4.32
N GLN A 274 -9.06 3.85 -3.11
CA GLN A 274 -8.31 3.99 -1.87
C GLN A 274 -8.73 2.90 -0.90
N ALA A 275 -7.84 2.52 0.01
CA ALA A 275 -8.13 1.48 1.00
C ALA A 275 -7.63 1.90 2.38
N VAL A 276 -8.43 1.60 3.39
CA VAL A 276 -8.15 1.86 4.80
C VAL A 276 -8.26 0.54 5.56
N ARG A 277 -7.30 0.31 6.47
CA ARG A 277 -7.29 -0.88 7.32
C ARG A 277 -7.34 -0.47 8.79
N ALA A 278 -8.31 -1.02 9.51
CA ALA A 278 -8.40 -0.92 10.96
C ALA A 278 -8.23 -2.30 11.60
N ILE A 279 -7.57 -2.35 12.75
CA ILE A 279 -7.39 -3.55 13.55
C ILE A 279 -7.87 -3.24 14.95
N MET A 280 -8.72 -4.10 15.51
CA MET A 280 -9.23 -3.94 16.86
C MET A 280 -9.35 -5.28 17.58
N ALA A 281 -9.36 -5.23 18.91
CA ALA A 281 -9.72 -6.41 19.72
C ALA A 281 -11.19 -6.76 19.51
N HIS A 282 -11.52 -8.05 19.42
CA HIS A 282 -12.88 -8.51 19.12
C HIS A 282 -13.92 -8.02 20.16
N ARG A 283 -13.57 -8.10 21.46
CA ARG A 283 -14.34 -7.47 22.53
C ARG A 283 -13.48 -6.41 23.21
N ALA A 284 -14.12 -5.36 23.72
CA ALA A 284 -13.44 -4.41 24.59
C ALA A 284 -12.87 -5.16 25.81
N PRO A 285 -11.64 -4.87 26.25
CA PRO A 285 -11.16 -5.38 27.52
C PRO A 285 -12.11 -4.91 28.63
N LEU A 286 -12.45 -5.78 29.58
CA LEU A 286 -13.37 -5.44 30.69
C LEU A 286 -12.85 -4.34 31.62
N SER A 287 -11.58 -3.96 31.50
CA SER A 287 -10.92 -2.88 32.24
C SER A 287 -10.66 -1.72 31.28
N ASP A 288 -11.72 -1.01 30.87
CA ASP A 288 -11.62 0.05 29.86
C ASP A 288 -12.08 1.41 30.40
N VAL A 289 -11.16 2.08 31.08
CA VAL A 289 -11.22 3.54 31.24
C VAL A 289 -10.68 4.24 29.96
N PHE A 290 -10.17 3.51 28.96
CA PHE A 290 -9.40 4.09 27.85
C PHE A 290 -9.73 3.56 26.44
N GLY A 291 -10.88 2.91 26.27
CA GLY A 291 -11.35 2.38 24.98
C GLY A 291 -12.01 3.46 24.14
N TYR A 292 -11.33 4.56 23.88
CA TYR A 292 -11.89 5.63 23.07
C TYR A 292 -11.81 5.24 21.59
N VAL A 293 -12.94 4.76 21.06
CA VAL A 293 -13.23 4.90 19.63
C VAL A 293 -14.00 6.21 19.51
N LEU A 294 -13.39 7.21 18.87
CA LEU A 294 -14.09 8.46 18.57
C LEU A 294 -15.12 8.17 17.48
N PHE A 295 -16.39 8.12 17.86
CA PHE A 295 -17.51 8.13 16.93
C PHE A 295 -17.90 9.58 16.67
N THR A 296 -18.09 9.96 15.41
CA THR A 296 -18.79 11.21 15.10
C THR A 296 -20.28 10.96 15.34
N GLU A 297 -20.91 11.74 16.21
CA GLU A 297 -22.33 11.54 16.59
C GLU A 297 -23.35 12.09 15.57
N GLU A 298 -22.88 12.81 14.55
CA GLU A 298 -23.72 13.37 13.49
C GLU A 298 -23.51 12.64 12.16
N ASP A 299 -24.56 12.59 11.34
CA ASP A 299 -24.42 12.25 9.91
C ASP A 299 -23.34 13.16 9.33
N LEU A 300 -22.30 12.55 8.77
CA LEU A 300 -21.26 13.28 8.04
C LEU A 300 -21.86 13.83 6.75
N ILE A 301 -22.56 14.97 6.84
CA ILE A 301 -22.77 15.87 5.71
C ILE A 301 -21.43 16.57 5.49
N LYS A 302 -20.47 15.83 4.90
CA LYS A 302 -19.21 16.42 4.45
C LYS A 302 -19.52 17.22 3.17
N PRO A 303 -19.15 18.51 3.14
CA PRO A 303 -19.46 19.43 2.04
C PRO A 303 -18.87 19.00 0.70
#